data_AF-A0A1F6BF04-F1
#
_entry.id   AF-A0A1F6BF04-F1
#
_cell.length_a   1.000
_cell.length_b   1.000
_cell.length_c   1.000
_cell.angle_alpha   90.00
_cell.angle_beta   90.00
_cell.angle_gamma   90.00
#
_symmetry.space_group_name_H-M   'P 1'
#
loop_
_entity.id
_entity.type
_entity.pdbx_description
1 polymer ?
#
loop_
_entity_poly.entity_id
_entity_poly.type
_entity_poly.pdbx_seq_one_letter_code
_entity_poly.pdbx_strand_id
1 'polypeptide(L)'
;MIDEKYCYLEPDFPRTLYLIISISHDTVIENITDYFYPSYSLAVTLDDPYYQIKSLEKAMQDAGDFVLSDLCLLVPLTYRSKFKLRREFWESDLPVQKISQAQKYNSVMEAVEKYQLYKLLVTASTWNDQWIFFAGFSFYFDTPEKTIERFMLTSNLNVDERIKYCSFYTLGKSIVFNWKTKEKINTEKNPEKAMLMKLKGRLRD
;
A
#
# COMPACT_ATOMS: atom_id res chain seq x y z
N MET A 1 -5.57 -16.26 33.73
CA MET A 1 -4.95 -16.69 32.46
C MET A 1 -5.26 -15.62 31.45
N ILE A 2 -4.24 -14.96 30.90
CA ILE A 2 -4.42 -14.08 29.74
C ILE A 2 -4.56 -15.05 28.57
N ASP A 3 -5.67 -14.94 27.83
CA ASP A 3 -5.98 -15.77 26.68
C ASP A 3 -4.98 -15.38 25.56
N GLU A 4 -3.85 -16.09 25.46
CA GLU A 4 -2.70 -15.78 24.58
C GLU A 4 -3.00 -15.94 23.08
N LYS A 5 -4.26 -16.11 22.68
CA LYS A 5 -4.62 -16.36 21.27
C LYS A 5 -4.64 -15.07 20.43
N TYR A 6 -5.19 -13.99 20.97
CA TYR A 6 -5.45 -12.74 20.23
C TYR A 6 -4.75 -11.54 20.85
N CYS A 7 -4.34 -10.59 20.00
CA CYS A 7 -3.93 -9.25 20.43
C CYS A 7 -2.91 -9.23 21.58
N TYR A 8 -1.82 -10.02 21.49
CA TYR A 8 -0.78 -10.06 22.52
C TYR A 8 0.56 -9.43 22.06
N LEU A 9 0.84 -9.42 20.76
CA LEU A 9 2.04 -8.81 20.17
C LEU A 9 1.82 -7.33 19.82
N GLU A 10 2.76 -6.47 20.21
CA GLU A 10 2.73 -5.04 19.88
C GLU A 10 3.75 -4.72 18.79
N PRO A 11 3.33 -4.29 17.60
CA PRO A 11 4.25 -3.89 16.54
C PRO A 11 5.00 -2.61 16.90
N ASP A 12 6.29 -2.60 16.58
CA ASP A 12 7.09 -1.37 16.57
C ASP A 12 6.94 -0.67 15.22
N PHE A 13 5.91 0.19 15.12
CA PHE A 13 5.61 0.89 13.88
C PHE A 13 6.65 1.99 13.58
N PRO A 14 7.36 1.92 12.44
CA PRO A 14 8.33 2.93 12.06
C PRO A 14 7.70 4.30 11.89
N ARG A 15 8.43 5.37 12.23
CA ARG A 15 7.93 6.74 11.99
C ARG A 15 7.65 7.01 10.51
N THR A 16 8.42 6.38 9.64
CA THR A 16 8.33 6.53 8.19
C THR A 16 8.33 5.16 7.52
N LEU A 17 7.42 4.98 6.57
CA LEU A 17 7.37 3.86 5.65
C LEU A 17 7.29 4.41 4.21
N TYR A 18 7.47 3.55 3.22
CA TYR A 18 7.33 3.89 1.81
C TYR A 18 6.41 2.89 1.14
N LEU A 19 5.34 3.41 0.52
CA LEU A 19 4.56 2.66 -0.45
C LEU A 19 5.27 2.77 -1.80
N ILE A 20 5.60 1.62 -2.38
CA ILE A 20 6.24 1.54 -3.70
C ILE A 20 5.15 1.33 -4.75
N ILE A 21 5.17 2.09 -5.82
CA ILE A 21 4.32 1.88 -6.99
C ILE A 21 5.25 1.60 -8.17
N SER A 22 5.29 0.35 -8.59
CA SER A 22 6.05 -0.10 -9.75
C SER A 22 5.36 0.36 -11.03
N ILE A 23 6.16 0.69 -12.04
CA ILE A 23 5.67 1.11 -13.36
C ILE A 23 6.06 0.00 -14.34
N SER A 24 5.11 -0.51 -15.11
CA SER A 24 5.41 -1.40 -16.24
C SER A 24 4.90 -0.82 -17.54
N HIS A 25 5.52 -1.28 -18.63
CA HIS A 25 5.19 -0.92 -19.99
C HIS A 25 4.76 -2.17 -20.74
N ASP A 26 3.66 -2.07 -21.47
CA ASP A 26 3.28 -3.07 -22.48
C ASP A 26 4.15 -2.85 -23.71
N THR A 27 4.85 -3.90 -24.15
CA THR A 27 5.76 -3.88 -25.31
C THR A 27 5.07 -4.26 -26.62
N VAL A 28 3.81 -4.72 -26.57
CA VAL A 28 3.08 -5.28 -27.73
C VAL A 28 2.29 -4.19 -28.46
N ILE A 29 1.88 -3.12 -27.76
CA ILE A 29 1.08 -2.05 -28.33
C ILE A 29 1.98 -0.86 -28.68
N GLU A 30 1.98 -0.41 -29.94
CA GLU A 30 2.71 0.77 -30.43
C GLU A 30 2.37 2.09 -29.67
N ASN A 31 1.37 2.05 -28.79
CA ASN A 31 1.08 3.06 -27.78
C ASN A 31 1.52 2.59 -26.39
N ILE A 32 2.68 3.07 -25.94
CA ILE A 32 3.21 2.80 -24.58
C ILE A 32 2.16 3.22 -23.55
N THR A 33 1.49 2.22 -22.97
CA THR A 33 0.60 2.39 -21.83
C THR A 33 1.39 2.05 -20.57
N ASP A 34 1.52 3.04 -19.68
CA ASP A 34 2.12 2.84 -18.37
C ASP A 34 1.08 2.22 -17.43
N TYR A 35 1.43 1.08 -16.84
CA TYR A 35 0.63 0.42 -15.81
C TYR A 35 1.30 0.63 -14.44
N PHE A 36 0.49 0.93 -13.44
CA PHE A 36 0.95 1.22 -12.09
C PHE A 36 0.54 0.09 -11.15
N TYR A 37 1.50 -0.43 -10.39
CA TYR A 37 1.28 -1.56 -9.49
C TYR A 37 1.79 -1.22 -8.09
N PRO A 38 0.90 -0.88 -7.13
CA PRO A 38 1.30 -0.67 -5.75
C PRO A 38 1.77 -1.99 -5.13
N SER A 39 2.99 -1.99 -4.58
CA SER A 39 3.45 -3.04 -3.67
C SER A 39 2.71 -2.86 -2.35
N TYR A 40 1.89 -3.85 -1.98
CA TYR A 40 1.21 -3.80 -0.69
C TYR A 40 2.12 -4.12 0.48
N SER A 41 3.33 -4.64 0.25
CA SER A 41 4.38 -4.69 1.27
C SER A 41 5.06 -3.32 1.35
N LEU A 42 5.21 -2.78 2.55
CA LEU A 42 5.76 -1.45 2.75
C LEU A 42 7.26 -1.53 3.01
N ALA A 43 8.01 -0.65 2.37
CA ALA A 43 9.42 -0.47 2.62
C ALA A 43 9.65 0.37 3.88
N VAL A 44 10.55 -0.08 4.75
CA VAL A 44 11.01 0.65 5.94
C VAL A 44 12.21 1.53 5.58
N THR A 45 13.01 1.09 4.63
CA THR A 45 14.22 1.80 4.16
C THR A 45 14.13 2.10 2.68
N LEU A 46 15.02 2.99 2.18
CA LEU A 46 15.15 3.26 0.75
C LEU A 46 15.90 2.16 -0.02
N ASP A 47 16.45 1.15 0.68
CA ASP A 47 17.07 -0.02 0.06
C ASP A 47 16.04 -1.11 -0.29
N ASP A 48 14.97 -1.21 0.50
CA ASP A 48 13.92 -2.21 0.35
C ASP A 48 13.23 -2.20 -1.04
N PRO A 49 12.98 -1.04 -1.70
CA PRO A 49 12.40 -1.01 -3.03
C PRO A 49 13.15 -1.86 -4.05
N TYR A 50 14.49 -1.90 -4.00
CA TYR A 50 15.29 -2.72 -4.91
C TYR A 50 14.90 -4.20 -4.82
N TYR A 51 14.81 -4.74 -3.60
CA TYR A 51 14.53 -6.15 -3.37
C TYR A 51 13.08 -6.52 -3.71
N GLN A 52 12.13 -5.65 -3.36
CA GLN A 52 10.72 -5.87 -3.67
C GLN A 52 10.46 -5.83 -5.17
N ILE A 53 10.99 -4.82 -5.86
CA ILE A 53 10.79 -4.65 -7.31
C ILE A 53 11.50 -5.75 -8.10
N LYS A 54 12.71 -6.17 -7.70
CA LYS A 54 13.41 -7.30 -8.33
C LYS A 54 12.65 -8.62 -8.22
N SER A 55 11.96 -8.83 -7.10
CA SER A 55 11.12 -10.02 -6.92
C SER A 55 9.90 -9.98 -7.86
N LEU A 56 9.31 -8.79 -8.05
CA LEU A 56 8.23 -8.57 -9.00
C LEU A 56 8.69 -8.74 -10.46
N GLU A 57 9.85 -8.17 -10.82
CA GLU A 57 10.46 -8.28 -12.15
C GLU A 57 10.60 -9.75 -12.55
N LYS A 58 11.12 -10.60 -11.67
CA LYS A 58 11.25 -12.04 -11.91
C LYS A 58 9.89 -12.70 -12.18
N ALA A 59 8.89 -12.43 -11.33
CA ALA A 59 7.55 -12.99 -11.49
C ALA A 59 6.87 -12.55 -12.80
N MET A 60 7.12 -11.31 -13.25
CA MET A 60 6.59 -10.79 -14.51
C MET A 60 7.31 -11.36 -15.74
N GLN A 61 8.63 -11.57 -15.66
CA GLN A 61 9.40 -12.26 -16.70
C GLN A 61 8.93 -13.70 -16.91
N ASP A 62 8.62 -14.40 -15.82
CA ASP A 62 8.08 -15.76 -15.87
C ASP A 62 6.67 -15.82 -16.50
N ALA A 63 5.91 -14.73 -16.46
CA ALA A 63 4.54 -14.64 -16.99
C ALA A 63 4.45 -14.26 -18.48
N GLY A 64 5.46 -13.56 -19.02
CA GLY A 64 5.51 -13.09 -20.41
C GLY A 64 4.64 -11.84 -20.66
N ASP A 65 5.13 -10.92 -21.50
CA ASP A 65 4.43 -9.74 -22.08
C ASP A 65 4.54 -8.37 -21.37
N PHE A 66 5.31 -8.23 -20.28
CA PHE A 66 5.51 -6.92 -19.63
C PHE A 66 6.97 -6.62 -19.31
N VAL A 67 7.38 -5.37 -19.53
CA VAL A 67 8.69 -4.85 -19.11
C VAL A 67 8.51 -3.90 -17.94
N LEU A 68 9.22 -4.16 -16.85
CA LEU A 68 9.23 -3.29 -15.69
C LEU A 68 10.16 -2.10 -15.95
N SER A 69 9.69 -0.89 -15.65
CA SER A 69 10.51 0.31 -15.70
C SER A 69 11.59 0.27 -14.63
N ASP A 70 12.75 0.87 -14.91
CA ASP A 70 13.79 1.15 -13.91
C ASP A 70 13.35 2.23 -12.90
N LEU A 71 12.23 2.91 -13.19
CA LEU A 71 11.63 3.92 -12.35
C LEU A 71 10.44 3.34 -11.58
N CYS A 72 10.30 3.78 -10.34
CA CYS A 72 9.09 3.59 -9.53
C CYS A 72 8.70 4.90 -8.87
N LEU A 73 7.49 4.92 -8.28
CA LEU A 73 7.09 5.99 -7.38
C LEU A 73 7.25 5.50 -5.95
N LEU A 74 7.89 6.33 -5.13
CA LEU A 74 7.92 6.18 -3.69
C LEU A 74 6.96 7.19 -3.08
N VAL A 75 5.93 6.69 -2.41
CA VAL A 75 4.99 7.50 -1.66
C VAL A 75 5.40 7.44 -0.19
N PRO A 76 5.96 8.52 0.38
CA PRO A 76 6.35 8.54 1.78
C PRO A 76 5.10 8.48 2.66
N LEU A 77 5.13 7.60 3.64
CA LEU A 77 4.08 7.42 4.64
C LEU A 77 4.64 7.89 5.99
N THR A 78 3.92 8.77 6.68
CA THR A 78 4.31 9.24 8.03
C THR A 78 3.32 8.73 9.06
N TYR A 79 3.83 8.11 10.13
CA TYR A 79 3.01 7.56 11.20
C TYR A 79 2.11 8.63 11.82
N ARG A 80 0.83 8.29 12.02
CA ARG A 80 -0.18 9.20 12.59
C ARG A 80 -0.72 8.70 13.93
N SER A 81 -1.27 7.48 13.96
CA SER A 81 -1.95 6.97 15.14
C SER A 81 -2.09 5.45 15.13
N LYS A 82 -2.23 4.83 16.31
CA LYS A 82 -2.62 3.42 16.47
C LYS A 82 -4.14 3.27 16.33
N PHE A 83 -4.57 2.10 15.87
CA PHE A 83 -5.95 1.62 15.91
C PHE A 83 -5.97 0.27 16.61
N LYS A 84 -6.70 0.17 17.73
CA LYS A 84 -6.68 -1.02 18.59
C LYS A 84 -7.48 -2.16 17.96
N LEU A 85 -6.82 -3.30 17.79
CA LEU A 85 -7.45 -4.53 17.35
C LEU A 85 -8.12 -5.23 18.53
N ARG A 86 -9.21 -5.95 18.23
CA ARG A 86 -9.99 -6.68 19.24
C ARG A 86 -10.37 -8.04 18.67
N ARG A 87 -10.49 -9.03 19.56
CA ARG A 87 -10.81 -10.42 19.26
C ARG A 87 -12.02 -10.57 18.34
N GLU A 88 -13.02 -9.70 18.52
CA GLU A 88 -14.26 -9.66 17.75
C GLU A 88 -14.02 -9.47 16.24
N PHE A 89 -12.88 -8.92 15.81
CA PHE A 89 -12.58 -8.78 14.38
C PHE A 89 -12.31 -10.11 13.67
N TRP A 90 -11.93 -11.16 14.40
CA TRP A 90 -11.68 -12.49 13.83
C TRP A 90 -12.79 -13.50 14.15
N GLU A 91 -13.52 -13.28 15.24
CA GLU A 91 -14.61 -14.16 15.69
C GLU A 91 -16.00 -13.65 15.30
N SER A 92 -16.09 -12.54 14.57
CA SER A 92 -17.35 -11.95 14.13
C SER A 92 -18.12 -12.93 13.24
N ASP A 93 -19.35 -13.25 13.62
CA ASP A 93 -20.31 -13.99 12.80
C ASP A 93 -20.96 -13.12 11.69
N LEU A 94 -20.53 -11.85 11.54
CA LEU A 94 -21.08 -10.97 10.51
C LEU A 94 -20.63 -11.41 9.10
N PRO A 95 -21.46 -11.20 8.07
CA PRO A 95 -21.08 -11.50 6.70
C PRO A 95 -19.80 -10.75 6.27
N VAL A 96 -18.79 -11.52 5.87
CA VAL A 96 -17.52 -10.96 5.41
C VAL A 96 -17.68 -10.39 4.00
N GLN A 97 -17.49 -9.08 3.87
CA GLN A 97 -17.29 -8.37 2.63
C GLN A 97 -15.92 -8.71 2.04
N LYS A 98 -15.94 -9.40 0.91
CA LYS A 98 -14.73 -9.73 0.15
C LYS A 98 -14.23 -8.47 -0.55
N ILE A 99 -13.17 -7.88 -0.02
CA ILE A 99 -12.44 -6.78 -0.68
C ILE A 99 -11.68 -7.38 -1.87
N SER A 100 -12.06 -6.99 -3.07
CA SER A 100 -11.37 -7.40 -4.28
C SER A 100 -10.02 -6.69 -4.42
N GLN A 101 -9.10 -7.27 -5.19
CA GLN A 101 -7.82 -6.61 -5.50
C GLN A 101 -8.03 -5.26 -6.20
N ALA A 102 -9.05 -5.16 -7.06
CA ALA A 102 -9.41 -3.91 -7.72
C ALA A 102 -9.91 -2.85 -6.73
N GLN A 103 -10.71 -3.22 -5.73
CA GLN A 103 -11.15 -2.29 -4.69
C GLN A 103 -9.98 -1.79 -3.84
N LYS A 104 -9.07 -2.69 -3.46
CA LYS A 104 -7.85 -2.35 -2.73
C LYS A 104 -6.95 -1.42 -3.54
N TYR A 105 -6.77 -1.73 -4.81
CA TYR A 105 -6.00 -0.91 -5.76
C TYR A 105 -6.60 0.49 -5.87
N ASN A 106 -7.89 0.60 -6.16
CA ASN A 106 -8.58 1.88 -6.30
C ASN A 106 -8.49 2.71 -5.01
N SER A 107 -8.69 2.09 -3.85
CA SER A 107 -8.57 2.75 -2.55
C SER A 107 -7.18 3.34 -2.32
N VAL A 108 -6.12 2.57 -2.61
CA VAL A 108 -4.74 3.05 -2.44
C VAL A 108 -4.40 4.12 -3.46
N MET A 109 -4.71 3.91 -4.74
CA MET A 109 -4.38 4.87 -5.80
C MET A 109 -5.13 6.19 -5.66
N GLU A 110 -6.38 6.17 -5.22
CA GLU A 110 -7.12 7.40 -4.90
C GLU A 110 -6.47 8.17 -3.75
N ALA A 111 -6.01 7.45 -2.71
CA ALA A 111 -5.30 8.07 -1.60
C ALA A 111 -3.94 8.65 -2.04
N VAL A 112 -3.27 8.05 -3.02
CA VAL A 112 -2.03 8.60 -3.59
C VAL A 112 -2.31 9.89 -4.37
N GLU A 113 -3.35 9.90 -5.22
CA GLU A 113 -3.75 11.11 -5.97
C GLU A 113 -4.18 12.26 -5.05
N LYS A 114 -4.92 11.93 -3.99
CA LYS A 114 -5.53 12.90 -3.07
C LYS A 114 -4.93 12.82 -1.67
N TYR A 115 -3.60 12.66 -1.57
CA TYR A 115 -2.88 12.35 -0.32
C TYR A 115 -3.17 13.28 0.87
N GLN A 116 -3.60 14.51 0.61
CA GLN A 116 -3.98 15.49 1.64
C GLN A 116 -5.32 15.18 2.33
N LEU A 117 -6.13 14.27 1.79
CA LEU A 117 -7.47 13.95 2.28
C LEU A 117 -7.55 12.59 2.98
N TYR A 118 -6.57 11.71 2.76
CA TYR A 118 -6.64 10.30 3.16
C TYR A 118 -5.56 9.89 4.16
N LYS A 119 -5.92 8.95 5.04
CA LYS A 119 -5.02 8.11 5.84
C LYS A 119 -5.04 6.69 5.30
N LEU A 120 -3.89 6.03 5.33
CA LEU A 120 -3.75 4.61 4.97
C LEU A 120 -3.71 3.76 6.23
N LEU A 121 -4.57 2.73 6.31
CA LEU A 121 -4.48 1.69 7.31
C LEU A 121 -3.30 0.77 6.97
N VAL A 122 -2.39 0.62 7.92
CA VAL A 122 -1.23 -0.25 7.84
C VAL A 122 -1.38 -1.38 8.85
N THR A 123 -1.28 -2.60 8.36
CA THR A 123 -1.28 -3.82 9.18
C THR A 123 0.16 -4.29 9.37
N ALA A 124 0.41 -5.06 10.42
CA ALA A 124 1.71 -5.65 10.70
C ALA A 124 1.59 -7.17 10.76
N SER A 125 2.70 -7.86 10.48
CA SER A 125 2.90 -9.27 10.81
C SER A 125 4.37 -9.49 11.17
N THR A 126 4.70 -10.69 11.64
CA THR A 126 6.07 -11.09 11.96
C THR A 126 6.54 -12.18 11.02
N TRP A 127 7.79 -12.06 10.55
CA TRP A 127 8.48 -13.09 9.80
C TRP A 127 9.93 -13.13 10.24
N ASN A 128 10.44 -14.30 10.63
CA ASN A 128 11.80 -14.45 11.18
C ASN A 128 12.13 -13.40 12.26
N ASP A 129 11.21 -13.20 13.21
CA ASP A 129 11.31 -12.23 14.31
C ASP A 129 11.43 -10.75 13.88
N GLN A 130 11.16 -10.44 12.60
CA GLN A 130 11.13 -9.07 12.08
C GLN A 130 9.70 -8.63 11.75
N TRP A 131 9.41 -7.35 11.98
CA TRP A 131 8.15 -6.73 11.60
C TRP A 131 8.08 -6.52 10.09
N ILE A 132 7.00 -7.00 9.48
CA ILE A 132 6.63 -6.67 8.10
C ILE A 132 5.34 -5.86 8.13
N PHE A 133 5.28 -4.79 7.34
CA PHE A 133 4.15 -3.88 7.28
C PHE A 133 3.46 -3.95 5.92
N PHE A 134 2.14 -3.92 5.93
CA PHE A 134 1.35 -3.98 4.71
C PHE A 134 0.37 -2.82 4.59
N ALA A 135 0.26 -2.27 3.39
CA ALA A 135 -0.81 -1.36 3.02
C ALA A 135 -2.14 -2.13 3.00
N GLY A 136 -3.07 -1.71 3.85
CA GLY A 136 -4.42 -2.24 3.93
C GLY A 136 -5.38 -1.47 3.02
N PHE A 137 -6.16 -0.58 3.63
CA PHE A 137 -7.21 0.20 2.97
C PHE A 137 -7.09 1.68 3.36
N SER A 138 -7.50 2.59 2.48
CA SER A 138 -7.48 4.03 2.75
C SER A 138 -8.82 4.54 3.26
N PHE A 139 -8.77 5.57 4.10
CA PHE A 139 -9.94 6.25 4.66
C PHE A 139 -9.73 7.75 4.60
N TYR A 140 -10.80 8.53 4.51
CA TYR A 140 -10.68 9.97 4.72
C TYR A 140 -10.22 10.27 6.15
N PHE A 141 -9.53 11.39 6.34
CA PHE A 141 -9.02 11.76 7.67
C PHE A 141 -10.11 11.86 8.73
N ASP A 142 -11.26 12.41 8.36
CA ASP A 142 -12.45 12.63 9.17
C ASP A 142 -13.34 11.39 9.32
N THR A 143 -12.99 10.26 8.69
CA THR A 143 -13.78 9.03 8.80
C THR A 143 -13.90 8.63 10.28
N PRO A 144 -15.14 8.50 10.81
CA PRO A 144 -15.37 8.15 12.21
C PRO A 144 -14.81 6.77 12.57
N GLU A 145 -14.32 6.63 13.81
CA GLU A 145 -13.76 5.37 14.30
C GLU A 145 -14.76 4.20 14.19
N LYS A 146 -16.04 4.43 14.49
CA LYS A 146 -17.10 3.41 14.34
C LYS A 146 -17.25 2.88 12.91
N THR A 147 -17.01 3.72 11.91
CA THR A 147 -17.04 3.30 10.50
C THR A 147 -15.87 2.38 10.19
N ILE A 148 -14.69 2.70 10.72
CA ILE A 148 -13.48 1.89 10.59
C ILE A 148 -13.66 0.55 11.32
N GLU A 149 -14.20 0.56 12.55
CA GLU A 149 -14.52 -0.66 13.29
C GLU A 149 -15.47 -1.58 12.51
N ARG A 150 -16.54 -1.02 11.93
CA ARG A 150 -17.49 -1.78 11.10
C ARG A 150 -16.82 -2.35 9.86
N PHE A 151 -15.94 -1.59 9.23
CA PHE A 151 -15.11 -2.09 8.14
C PHE A 151 -14.29 -3.29 8.62
N MET A 152 -13.54 -3.16 9.72
CA MET A 152 -12.69 -4.24 10.24
C MET A 152 -13.49 -5.51 10.57
N LEU A 153 -14.65 -5.37 11.22
CA LEU A 153 -15.56 -6.48 11.57
C LEU A 153 -16.11 -7.27 10.38
N THR A 154 -16.14 -6.65 9.20
CA THR A 154 -16.76 -7.22 8.01
C THR A 154 -15.75 -7.40 6.88
N SER A 155 -14.50 -6.99 7.02
CA SER A 155 -13.51 -7.10 5.96
C SER A 155 -12.79 -8.45 5.99
N ASN A 156 -12.43 -8.97 4.82
CA ASN A 156 -11.45 -10.06 4.70
C ASN A 156 -10.00 -9.55 4.66
N LEU A 157 -9.72 -8.38 5.23
CA LEU A 157 -8.36 -7.84 5.26
C LEU A 157 -7.47 -8.79 6.07
N ASN A 158 -6.36 -9.23 5.48
CA ASN A 158 -5.45 -10.15 6.17
C ASN A 158 -4.72 -9.40 7.30
N VAL A 159 -5.17 -9.60 8.54
CA VAL A 159 -4.59 -9.05 9.76
C VAL A 159 -4.20 -10.21 10.66
N ASP A 160 -2.94 -10.25 11.05
CA ASP A 160 -2.39 -11.25 11.95
C ASP A 160 -3.07 -11.15 13.33
N GLU A 161 -3.70 -12.23 13.77
CA GLU A 161 -4.56 -12.28 14.96
C GLU A 161 -3.83 -12.01 16.27
N ARG A 162 -2.51 -12.18 16.26
CA ARG A 162 -1.64 -11.97 17.41
C ARG A 162 -1.41 -10.48 17.67
N ILE A 163 -1.65 -9.62 16.68
CA ILE A 163 -1.28 -8.20 16.70
C ILE A 163 -2.28 -7.37 17.51
N LYS A 164 -1.78 -6.51 18.38
CA LYS A 164 -2.58 -5.59 19.22
C LYS A 164 -3.13 -4.37 18.48
N TYR A 165 -2.37 -3.88 17.52
CA TYR A 165 -2.66 -2.60 16.86
C TYR A 165 -2.39 -2.68 15.37
N CYS A 166 -3.30 -2.12 14.58
CA CYS A 166 -2.93 -1.55 13.29
C CYS A 166 -2.50 -0.09 13.50
N SER A 167 -2.02 0.55 12.45
CA SER A 167 -1.71 1.99 12.49
C SER A 167 -2.25 2.71 11.28
N PHE A 168 -2.48 4.00 11.43
CA PHE A 168 -2.76 4.92 10.35
C PHE A 168 -1.52 5.72 10.01
N TYR A 169 -1.24 5.84 8.71
CA TYR A 169 -0.22 6.72 8.17
C TYR A 169 -0.85 7.80 7.29
N THR A 170 -0.27 8.99 7.31
CA THR A 170 -0.53 10.02 6.30
C THR A 170 0.32 9.77 5.07
N LEU A 171 -0.23 9.97 3.87
CA LEU A 171 0.52 9.88 2.63
C LEU A 171 1.14 11.26 2.31
N GLY A 172 2.36 11.26 1.77
CA GLY A 172 3.01 12.45 1.25
C GLY A 172 3.07 12.45 -0.28
N LYS A 173 3.63 13.53 -0.84
CA LYS A 173 3.81 13.67 -2.28
C LYS A 173 4.70 12.56 -2.85
N SER A 174 4.33 12.01 -4.00
CA SER A 174 5.07 10.93 -4.65
C SER A 174 6.42 11.41 -5.16
N ILE A 175 7.45 10.58 -5.01
CA ILE A 175 8.82 10.82 -5.48
C ILE A 175 9.15 9.83 -6.59
N VAL A 176 9.64 10.29 -7.72
CA VAL A 176 10.17 9.41 -8.77
C VAL A 176 11.54 8.90 -8.33
N PHE A 177 11.72 7.59 -8.33
CA PHE A 177 12.91 6.92 -7.83
C PHE A 177 13.39 5.90 -8.85
N ASN A 178 14.68 5.93 -9.19
CA ASN A 178 15.30 4.85 -9.95
C ASN A 178 15.71 3.76 -8.97
N TRP A 179 15.04 2.61 -9.02
CA TRP A 179 15.26 1.54 -8.05
C TRP A 179 16.54 0.75 -8.31
N LYS A 180 17.11 0.80 -9.52
CA LYS A 180 18.41 0.19 -9.83
C LYS A 180 19.59 1.02 -9.33
N THR A 181 19.55 2.34 -9.55
CA THR A 181 20.62 3.25 -9.09
C THR A 181 20.43 3.73 -7.66
N LYS A 182 19.22 3.55 -7.09
CA LYS A 182 18.80 4.04 -5.77
C LYS A 182 18.77 5.56 -5.66
N GLU A 183 18.56 6.24 -6.79
CA GLU A 183 18.56 7.70 -6.85
C GLU A 183 17.15 8.27 -7.00
N LYS A 184 16.90 9.37 -6.30
CA LYS A 184 15.71 10.18 -6.51
C LYS A 184 15.88 11.00 -7.78
N ILE A 185 14.87 10.97 -8.65
CA ILE A 185 14.87 11.79 -9.86
C ILE A 185 14.25 13.15 -9.51
N ASN A 186 15.08 14.20 -9.50
CA ASN A 186 14.61 15.57 -9.36
C ASN A 186 13.78 15.96 -10.59
N THR A 187 12.48 15.77 -10.48
CA THR A 187 11.52 16.23 -11.48
C THR A 187 10.96 17.57 -11.01
N GLU A 188 11.67 18.66 -11.32
CA GLU A 188 11.15 20.03 -11.15
C GLU A 188 9.85 20.27 -11.97
N LYS A 189 9.51 19.35 -12.88
CA LYS A 189 8.23 19.30 -13.60
C LYS A 189 7.35 18.16 -13.08
N ASN A 190 6.57 18.47 -12.04
CA ASN A 190 5.40 17.79 -11.50
C ASN A 190 4.97 16.45 -12.19
N PRO A 191 5.57 15.30 -11.82
CA PRO A 191 5.29 13.99 -12.45
C PRO A 191 3.85 13.51 -12.23
N GLU A 192 3.23 13.89 -11.11
CA GLU A 192 1.81 13.64 -10.82
C GLU A 192 0.90 14.27 -11.89
N LYS A 193 1.27 15.41 -12.50
CA LYS A 193 0.46 16.06 -13.54
C LYS A 193 0.53 15.33 -14.88
N ALA A 194 1.67 14.72 -15.20
CA ALA A 194 1.81 13.85 -16.37
C ALA A 194 1.08 12.51 -16.18
N MET A 195 1.07 11.99 -14.95
CA MET A 195 0.37 10.76 -14.55
C MET A 195 -1.16 10.95 -14.51
N LEU A 196 -1.65 12.07 -13.96
CA LEU A 196 -3.08 12.38 -13.83
C LEU A 196 -3.74 12.84 -15.14
N MET A 197 -3.00 13.49 -16.03
CA MET A 197 -3.52 13.80 -17.38
C MET A 197 -3.74 12.54 -18.22
N LYS A 198 -2.92 11.50 -18.06
CA LYS A 198 -3.14 10.20 -18.72
C LYS A 198 -4.31 9.40 -18.13
N LEU A 199 -4.52 9.44 -16.81
CA LEU A 199 -5.65 8.76 -16.15
C LEU A 199 -7.02 9.42 -16.46
N LYS A 200 -7.10 10.75 -16.48
CA LYS A 200 -8.37 11.48 -16.77
C LYS A 200 -8.79 11.43 -18.24
N GLY A 201 -7.88 11.16 -19.16
CA GLY A 201 -8.17 11.00 -20.58
C GLY A 201 -8.83 9.67 -20.96
N ARG A 202 -8.95 8.70 -20.03
CA ARG A 202 -9.42 7.32 -20.32
C ARG A 202 -10.71 6.90 -19.61
N LEU A 203 -11.36 7.81 -18.87
CA LEU A 203 -12.70 7.59 -18.30
C LEU A 203 -13.80 8.34 -19.07
N ARG A 204 -13.47 8.89 -20.25
CA ARG A 204 -14.38 9.66 -21.10
C ARG A 204 -14.66 9.02 -22.47
N ASP A 205 -14.09 7.85 -22.74
CA ASP A 205 -14.34 7.06 -23.95
C ASP A 205 -14.98 5.72 -23.58
#